data_AF-A0A315WZC8-F1
#
_entry.id   AF-A0A315WZC8-F1
#
_cell.length_a   1.000
_cell.length_b   1.000
_cell.length_c   1.000
_cell.angle_alpha   90.00
_cell.angle_beta   90.00
_cell.angle_gamma   90.00
#
_symmetry.space_group_name_H-M   'P 1'
#
loop_
_entity.id
_entity.type
_entity.pdbx_description
1 polymer ?
#
loop_
_entity_poly.entity_id
_entity_poly.type
_entity_poly.pdbx_seq_one_letter_code
_entity_poly.pdbx_strand_id
1 'polypeptide(L)'
;MARGGINKAVVQKARQALLARGEHPSIDAVRIEMGNTGSKTTIHRYLKELESLQPTATLSVPALSESLSQLVAQLAERLQEEGAEQIETARVQFEQARETLQAQLQISQQALAALQQQQQIQAAALASESEALATCRSALQTEQSRNASLNQSVGELNLRLADRDEQIRSLEDKHQHARDALEHYRAASREQREQDQRRHEAQVQQVQMEVRQLQQTLIVKQDELTRLNRDNERLLVEARQAQRERQGLQDVREQQALEVRTLSANLAQSLGAREELLRQNQGLAEHVAGVTLVLEETQQALRLALAQLQEQAEPVQPSLSPIDFSEPPDL
;
A
#
# COMPACT_ATOMS: atom_id res chain seq x y z
N MET A 1 -143.80 11.83 -54.74
CA MET A 1 -143.96 12.90 -55.75
C MET A 1 -145.20 13.71 -55.42
N ALA A 2 -145.05 14.93 -54.94
CA ALA A 2 -146.04 16.02 -55.04
C ALA A 2 -145.29 17.24 -54.53
N ARG A 3 -144.62 17.90 -55.47
CA ARG A 3 -143.59 18.91 -55.24
C ARG A 3 -144.23 20.12 -54.56
N GLY A 4 -143.72 20.47 -53.38
CA GLY A 4 -144.13 21.66 -52.63
C GLY A 4 -144.06 22.89 -53.54
N GLY A 5 -145.16 23.64 -53.58
CA GLY A 5 -145.27 24.85 -54.40
C GLY A 5 -144.14 25.82 -54.09
N ILE A 6 -143.57 26.42 -55.13
CA ILE A 6 -142.46 27.36 -54.99
C ILE A 6 -142.96 28.59 -54.24
N ASN A 7 -142.23 28.98 -53.20
CA ASN A 7 -142.58 30.14 -52.37
C ASN A 7 -141.78 31.38 -52.80
N LYS A 8 -142.41 32.57 -52.71
CA LYS A 8 -141.85 33.86 -53.16
C LYS A 8 -140.51 34.19 -52.51
N ALA A 9 -140.34 33.82 -51.24
CA ALA A 9 -139.09 34.02 -50.48
C ALA A 9 -137.89 33.25 -51.07
N VAL A 10 -138.11 32.06 -51.63
CA VAL A 10 -137.03 31.26 -52.23
C VAL A 10 -136.56 31.90 -53.54
N VAL A 11 -137.50 32.40 -54.35
CA VAL A 11 -137.22 33.16 -55.58
C VAL A 11 -136.45 34.45 -55.26
N GLN A 12 -136.81 35.15 -54.18
CA GLN A 12 -136.11 36.36 -53.73
C GLN A 12 -134.67 36.08 -53.28
N LYS A 13 -134.44 35.01 -52.52
CA LYS A 13 -133.10 34.64 -52.04
C LYS A 13 -132.18 34.27 -53.21
N ALA A 14 -132.69 33.50 -54.17
CA ALA A 14 -131.95 33.15 -55.38
C ALA A 14 -131.61 34.39 -56.23
N ARG A 15 -132.55 35.33 -56.38
CA ARG A 15 -132.31 36.62 -57.05
C ARG A 15 -131.22 37.45 -56.36
N GLN A 16 -131.23 37.56 -55.03
CA GLN A 16 -130.21 38.30 -54.28
C GLN A 16 -128.82 37.65 -54.37
N ALA A 17 -128.76 36.32 -54.36
CA ALA A 17 -127.50 35.60 -54.54
C ALA A 17 -126.87 35.89 -55.91
N LEU A 18 -127.67 35.91 -56.98
CA LEU A 18 -127.19 36.26 -58.33
C LEU A 18 -126.72 37.71 -58.41
N LEU A 19 -127.46 38.65 -57.82
CA LEU A 19 -127.07 40.06 -57.76
C LEU A 19 -125.78 40.29 -56.96
N ALA A 20 -125.59 39.58 -55.84
CA ALA A 20 -124.36 39.66 -55.05
C ALA A 20 -123.12 39.11 -55.80
N ARG A 21 -123.34 38.22 -56.78
CA ARG A 21 -122.29 37.75 -57.70
C ARG A 21 -122.12 38.65 -58.94
N GLY A 22 -122.97 39.65 -59.13
CA GLY A 22 -122.93 40.58 -60.27
C GLY A 22 -123.60 40.06 -61.56
N GLU A 23 -124.37 38.98 -61.51
CA GLU A 23 -125.05 38.40 -62.68
C GLU A 23 -126.50 38.88 -62.81
N HIS A 24 -127.00 39.05 -64.05
CA HIS A 24 -128.37 39.51 -64.30
C HIS A 24 -129.41 38.40 -64.01
N PRO A 25 -130.38 38.64 -63.10
CA PRO A 25 -131.34 37.63 -62.69
C PRO A 25 -132.43 37.40 -63.75
N SER A 26 -132.14 36.56 -64.76
CA SER A 26 -133.13 36.05 -65.71
C SER A 26 -133.92 34.87 -65.12
N ILE A 27 -135.10 34.57 -65.70
CA ILE A 27 -135.99 33.50 -65.18
C ILE A 27 -135.26 32.15 -65.12
N ASP A 28 -134.47 31.83 -66.13
CA ASP A 28 -133.72 30.57 -66.21
C ASP A 28 -132.53 30.56 -65.23
N ALA A 29 -131.84 31.69 -65.04
CA ALA A 29 -130.76 31.80 -64.06
C ALA A 29 -131.26 31.62 -62.62
N VAL A 30 -132.37 32.26 -62.26
CA VAL A 30 -133.00 32.11 -60.94
C VAL A 30 -133.49 30.68 -60.73
N ARG A 31 -134.01 30.03 -61.78
CA ARG A 31 -134.44 28.64 -61.73
C ARG A 31 -133.27 27.67 -61.52
N ILE A 32 -132.12 27.92 -62.15
CA ILE A 32 -130.90 27.13 -61.97
C ILE A 32 -130.37 27.26 -60.55
N GLU A 33 -130.28 28.49 -60.01
CA GLU A 33 -129.80 28.72 -58.64
C GLU A 33 -130.72 28.09 -57.58
N MET A 34 -132.01 27.90 -57.91
CA MET A 34 -132.98 27.16 -57.10
C MET A 34 -133.00 25.64 -57.35
N GLY A 35 -132.03 25.11 -58.10
CA GLY A 35 -131.90 23.67 -58.38
C GLY A 35 -132.87 23.14 -59.44
N ASN A 36 -133.15 23.92 -60.49
CA ASN A 36 -134.09 23.62 -61.58
C ASN A 36 -135.55 23.38 -61.14
N THR A 37 -135.92 23.87 -59.96
CA THR A 37 -137.25 23.71 -59.39
C THR A 37 -138.15 24.90 -59.71
N GLY A 38 -139.39 24.59 -60.08
CA GLY A 38 -140.44 25.57 -60.36
C GLY A 38 -140.76 25.79 -61.83
N SER A 39 -142.02 26.14 -62.12
CA SER A 39 -142.46 26.46 -63.48
C SER A 39 -142.01 27.87 -63.85
N LYS A 40 -141.54 28.02 -65.09
CA LYS A 40 -141.03 29.30 -65.65
C LYS A 40 -142.06 30.43 -65.51
N THR A 41 -143.35 30.11 -65.63
CA THR A 41 -144.47 31.05 -65.44
C THR A 41 -144.63 31.54 -64.00
N THR A 42 -144.47 30.66 -63.01
CA THR A 42 -144.59 31.01 -61.59
C THR A 42 -143.38 31.80 -61.10
N ILE A 43 -142.18 31.45 -61.57
CA ILE A 43 -140.95 32.21 -61.28
C ILE A 43 -141.04 33.60 -61.92
N HIS A 44 -141.51 33.71 -63.17
CA HIS A 44 -141.73 35.01 -63.81
C HIS A 44 -142.78 35.86 -63.08
N ARG A 45 -143.88 35.25 -62.62
CA ARG A 45 -144.89 35.95 -61.81
C ARG A 45 -144.27 36.50 -60.52
N TYR A 46 -143.52 35.69 -59.78
CA TYR A 46 -142.90 36.15 -58.54
C TYR A 46 -141.74 37.11 -58.78
N LEU A 47 -140.96 36.98 -59.85
CA LEU A 47 -139.94 37.96 -60.23
C LEU A 47 -140.57 39.30 -60.58
N LYS A 48 -141.65 39.31 -61.38
CA LYS A 48 -142.40 40.53 -61.69
C LYS A 48 -143.05 41.15 -60.46
N GLU A 49 -143.56 40.33 -59.54
CA GLU A 49 -144.07 40.82 -58.25
C GLU A 49 -142.96 41.36 -57.33
N LEU A 50 -141.74 40.80 -57.38
CA LEU A 50 -140.59 41.28 -56.63
C LEU A 50 -139.95 42.52 -57.26
N GLU A 51 -140.08 42.70 -58.58
CA GLU A 51 -139.76 43.92 -59.30
C GLU A 51 -140.80 45.01 -59.01
N SER A 52 -142.10 44.67 -58.97
CA SER A 52 -143.15 45.63 -58.60
C SER A 52 -143.14 46.02 -57.12
N LEU A 53 -142.50 45.22 -56.25
CA LEU A 53 -142.27 45.52 -54.83
C LEU A 53 -140.92 46.17 -54.57
N GLN A 54 -140.07 46.36 -55.59
CA GLN A 54 -138.98 47.31 -55.50
C GLN A 54 -139.55 48.71 -55.76
N PRO A 55 -139.53 49.62 -54.76
CA PRO A 55 -139.77 51.03 -55.04
C PRO A 55 -138.64 51.51 -55.95
N THR A 56 -138.93 51.53 -57.24
CA THR A 56 -138.18 52.28 -58.23
C THR A 56 -138.41 53.74 -57.87
N ALA A 57 -137.32 54.49 -57.69
CA ALA A 57 -137.32 55.94 -57.51
C ALA A 57 -138.12 56.46 -56.30
N THR A 58 -137.35 56.80 -55.28
CA THR A 58 -137.38 58.14 -54.65
C THR A 58 -138.21 59.16 -55.44
N LEU A 59 -139.49 59.25 -55.09
CA LEU A 59 -140.34 60.40 -55.37
C LEU A 59 -140.05 61.45 -54.27
N SER A 60 -139.22 62.43 -54.64
CA SER A 60 -139.20 63.82 -54.17
C SER A 60 -139.74 64.13 -52.77
N VAL A 61 -138.83 64.33 -51.81
CA VAL A 61 -138.93 65.42 -50.81
C VAL A 61 -137.68 66.30 -51.02
N PRO A 62 -137.71 67.27 -51.95
CA PRO A 62 -136.50 67.79 -52.60
C PRO A 62 -135.89 69.03 -51.92
N ALA A 63 -135.75 69.06 -50.59
CA ALA A 63 -135.08 70.19 -49.93
C ALA A 63 -134.37 69.85 -48.60
N LEU A 64 -134.94 68.91 -47.82
CA LEU A 64 -134.35 68.51 -46.53
C LEU A 64 -133.40 67.32 -46.63
N SER A 65 -133.59 66.40 -47.59
CA SER A 65 -132.70 65.23 -47.77
C SER A 65 -131.40 65.57 -48.48
N GLU A 66 -131.41 66.56 -49.38
CA GLU A 66 -130.23 67.01 -50.12
C GLU A 66 -129.33 67.95 -49.29
N SER A 67 -129.92 68.80 -48.45
CA SER A 67 -129.17 69.61 -47.48
C SER A 67 -128.55 68.74 -46.37
N LEU A 68 -129.28 67.75 -45.84
CA LEU A 68 -128.72 66.77 -44.89
C LEU A 68 -127.64 65.89 -45.53
N SER A 69 -127.80 65.44 -46.79
CA SER A 69 -126.77 64.65 -47.46
C SER A 69 -125.51 65.45 -47.76
N GLN A 70 -125.63 66.73 -48.13
CA GLN A 70 -124.50 67.65 -48.26
C GLN A 70 -123.78 67.86 -46.92
N LEU A 71 -124.52 68.04 -45.82
CA LEU A 71 -123.93 68.23 -44.49
C LEU A 71 -123.23 66.96 -43.99
N VAL A 72 -123.81 65.78 -44.25
CA VAL A 72 -123.18 64.48 -43.97
C VAL A 72 -121.96 64.24 -44.85
N ALA A 73 -121.97 64.68 -46.12
CA ALA A 73 -120.81 64.61 -46.99
C ALA A 73 -119.67 65.51 -46.49
N GLN A 74 -119.97 66.76 -46.08
CA GLN A 74 -118.99 67.66 -45.47
C GLN A 74 -118.46 67.14 -44.13
N LEU A 75 -119.30 66.52 -43.30
CA LEU A 75 -118.88 65.87 -42.06
C LEU A 75 -118.00 64.64 -42.33
N ALA A 76 -118.31 63.87 -43.37
CA ALA A 76 -117.50 62.73 -43.79
C ALA A 76 -116.14 63.18 -44.36
N GLU A 77 -116.11 64.26 -45.13
CA GLU A 77 -114.89 64.87 -45.67
C GLU A 77 -114.02 65.41 -44.53
N ARG A 78 -114.60 66.17 -43.59
CA ARG A 78 -113.88 66.66 -42.41
C ARG A 78 -113.39 65.55 -41.49
N LEU A 79 -114.16 64.47 -41.32
CA LEU A 79 -113.74 63.29 -40.56
C LEU A 79 -112.64 62.50 -41.29
N GLN A 80 -112.64 62.50 -42.62
CA GLN A 80 -111.54 61.95 -43.43
C GLN A 80 -110.28 62.79 -43.31
N GLU A 81 -110.39 64.12 -43.32
CA GLU A 81 -109.27 65.05 -43.10
C GLU A 81 -108.67 64.89 -41.69
N GLU A 82 -109.50 64.94 -40.64
CA GLU A 82 -109.07 64.74 -39.25
C GLU A 82 -108.46 63.33 -39.04
N GLY A 83 -109.03 62.30 -39.68
CA GLY A 83 -108.48 60.95 -39.68
C GLY A 83 -107.14 60.86 -40.41
N ALA A 84 -106.99 61.56 -41.55
CA ALA A 84 -105.74 61.63 -42.29
C ALA A 84 -104.64 62.37 -41.50
N GLU A 85 -104.98 63.47 -40.83
CA GLU A 85 -104.05 64.20 -39.94
C GLU A 85 -103.59 63.34 -38.75
N GLN A 86 -104.50 62.59 -38.12
CA GLN A 86 -104.12 61.65 -37.05
C GLN A 86 -103.23 60.51 -37.54
N ILE A 87 -103.49 59.98 -38.75
CA ILE A 87 -102.65 58.96 -39.36
C ILE A 87 -101.27 59.54 -39.68
N GLU A 88 -101.19 60.75 -40.20
CA GLU A 88 -99.92 61.36 -40.59
C GLU A 88 -99.06 61.73 -39.37
N THR A 89 -99.67 62.26 -38.31
CA THR A 89 -98.98 62.49 -37.04
C THR A 89 -98.47 61.18 -36.41
N ALA A 90 -99.26 60.11 -36.43
CA ALA A 90 -98.83 58.79 -35.97
C ALA A 90 -97.69 58.21 -36.84
N ARG A 91 -97.72 58.42 -38.16
CA ARG A 91 -96.64 58.02 -39.07
C ARG A 91 -95.34 58.75 -38.77
N VAL A 92 -95.39 60.07 -38.60
CA VAL A 92 -94.20 60.87 -38.26
C VAL A 92 -93.62 60.43 -36.92
N GLN A 93 -94.45 60.22 -35.89
CA GLN A 93 -93.97 59.71 -34.60
C GLN A 93 -93.37 58.31 -34.71
N PHE A 94 -93.98 57.42 -35.49
CA PHE A 94 -93.47 56.08 -35.74
C PHE A 94 -92.14 56.11 -36.50
N GLU A 95 -92.00 56.96 -37.52
CA GLU A 95 -90.76 57.13 -38.26
C GLU A 95 -89.64 57.67 -37.37
N GLN A 96 -89.91 58.67 -36.53
CA GLN A 96 -88.96 59.17 -35.53
C GLN A 96 -88.54 58.09 -34.52
N ALA A 97 -89.50 57.32 -34.01
CA ALA A 97 -89.22 56.20 -33.11
C ALA A 97 -88.38 55.11 -33.79
N ARG A 98 -88.64 54.83 -35.07
CA ARG A 98 -87.88 53.88 -35.88
C ARG A 98 -86.46 54.35 -36.12
N GLU A 99 -86.27 55.62 -36.47
CA GLU A 99 -84.94 56.21 -36.70
C GLU A 99 -84.11 56.23 -35.41
N THR A 100 -84.70 56.60 -34.28
CA THR A 100 -84.02 56.56 -32.97
C THR A 100 -83.62 55.14 -32.56
N LEU A 101 -84.49 54.15 -32.75
CA LEU A 101 -84.17 52.74 -32.53
C LEU A 101 -83.06 52.25 -33.48
N GLN A 102 -83.10 52.62 -34.76
CA GLN A 102 -82.06 52.27 -35.72
C GLN A 102 -80.72 52.89 -35.34
N ALA A 103 -80.69 54.15 -34.90
CA ALA A 103 -79.49 54.81 -34.42
C ALA A 103 -78.91 54.12 -33.18
N GLN A 104 -79.75 53.77 -32.19
CA GLN A 104 -79.32 53.03 -31.01
C GLN A 104 -78.77 51.63 -31.36
N LEU A 105 -79.42 50.94 -32.30
CA LEU A 105 -78.99 49.64 -32.78
C LEU A 105 -77.63 49.75 -33.49
N GLN A 106 -77.41 50.76 -34.32
CA GLN A 106 -76.11 51.02 -34.95
C GLN A 106 -75.02 51.32 -33.92
N ILE A 107 -75.29 52.17 -32.92
CA ILE A 107 -74.33 52.50 -31.86
C ILE A 107 -73.96 51.25 -31.05
N SER A 108 -74.95 50.45 -30.66
CA SER A 108 -74.70 49.20 -29.91
C SER A 108 -73.92 48.17 -30.73
N GLN A 109 -74.21 48.04 -32.03
CA GLN A 109 -73.43 47.17 -32.93
C GLN A 109 -71.98 47.64 -33.06
N GLN A 110 -71.74 48.94 -33.19
CA GLN A 110 -70.39 49.50 -33.22
C GLN A 110 -69.64 49.25 -31.90
N ALA A 111 -70.31 49.44 -30.76
CA ALA A 111 -69.73 49.16 -29.44
C ALA A 111 -69.40 47.68 -29.26
N LEU A 112 -70.27 46.77 -29.71
CA LEU A 112 -70.01 45.32 -29.70
C LEU A 112 -68.83 44.95 -30.59
N ALA A 113 -68.73 45.52 -31.80
CA ALA A 113 -67.62 45.29 -32.70
C ALA A 113 -66.28 45.77 -32.09
N ALA A 114 -66.28 46.95 -31.47
CA ALA A 114 -65.09 47.48 -30.79
C ALA A 114 -64.68 46.60 -29.59
N LEU A 115 -65.65 46.15 -28.78
CA LEU A 115 -65.37 45.24 -27.66
C LEU A 115 -64.83 43.89 -28.14
N GLN A 116 -65.38 43.34 -29.22
CA GLN A 116 -64.89 42.10 -29.84
C GLN A 116 -63.46 42.25 -30.35
N GLN A 117 -63.13 43.36 -31.02
CA GLN A 117 -61.76 43.65 -31.44
C GLN A 117 -60.81 43.75 -30.23
N GLN A 118 -61.23 44.45 -29.17
CA GLN A 118 -60.42 44.58 -27.96
C GLN A 118 -60.19 43.21 -27.29
N GLN A 119 -61.22 42.36 -27.22
CA GLN A 119 -61.09 41.00 -26.70
C GLN A 119 -60.14 40.15 -27.55
N GLN A 120 -60.18 40.27 -28.87
CA GLN A 120 -59.26 39.57 -29.77
C GLN A 120 -57.80 40.01 -29.55
N ILE A 121 -57.55 41.32 -29.40
CA ILE A 121 -56.21 41.86 -29.11
C ILE A 121 -55.71 41.36 -27.75
N GLN A 122 -56.55 41.40 -26.72
CA GLN A 122 -56.19 40.92 -25.38
C GLN A 122 -55.94 39.40 -25.38
N ALA A 123 -56.76 38.63 -26.08
CA ALA A 123 -56.56 37.19 -26.22
C ALA A 123 -55.24 36.86 -26.93
N ALA A 124 -54.88 37.61 -27.98
CA ALA A 124 -53.60 37.46 -28.67
C ALA A 124 -52.41 37.83 -27.78
N ALA A 125 -52.50 38.92 -27.03
CA ALA A 125 -51.47 39.34 -26.07
C ALA A 125 -51.29 38.30 -24.95
N LEU A 126 -52.39 37.79 -24.38
CA LEU A 126 -52.37 36.75 -23.35
C LEU A 126 -51.73 35.46 -23.89
N ALA A 127 -52.06 35.07 -25.12
CA ALA A 127 -51.46 33.90 -25.77
C ALA A 127 -49.94 34.07 -25.92
N SER A 128 -49.49 35.22 -26.41
CA SER A 128 -48.05 35.53 -26.57
C SER A 128 -47.31 35.51 -25.22
N GLU A 129 -47.86 36.14 -24.19
CA GLU A 129 -47.27 36.11 -22.84
C GLU A 129 -47.23 34.69 -22.27
N SER A 130 -48.27 33.88 -22.51
CA SER A 130 -48.31 32.48 -22.05
C SER A 130 -47.23 31.63 -22.71
N GLU A 131 -46.95 31.87 -24.00
CA GLU A 131 -45.88 31.19 -24.74
C GLU A 131 -44.50 31.65 -24.25
N ALA A 132 -44.29 32.95 -24.08
CA ALA A 132 -43.06 33.50 -23.49
C ALA A 132 -42.80 32.93 -22.09
N LEU A 133 -43.83 32.80 -21.27
CA LEU A 133 -43.72 32.24 -19.93
C LEU A 133 -43.43 30.72 -19.97
N ALA A 134 -44.03 29.98 -20.91
CA ALA A 134 -43.73 28.56 -21.12
C ALA A 134 -42.27 28.35 -21.54
N THR A 135 -41.75 29.15 -22.46
CA THR A 135 -40.33 29.08 -22.89
C THR A 135 -39.37 29.43 -21.76
N CYS A 136 -39.64 30.50 -20.99
CA CYS A 136 -38.86 30.84 -19.81
C CYS A 136 -38.84 29.73 -18.75
N ARG A 137 -39.99 29.10 -18.49
CA ARG A 137 -40.07 27.96 -17.56
C ARG A 137 -39.25 26.77 -18.05
N SER A 138 -39.32 26.45 -19.34
CA SER A 138 -38.53 25.38 -19.94
C SER A 138 -37.02 25.68 -19.84
N ALA A 139 -36.59 26.90 -20.18
CA ALA A 139 -35.19 27.31 -20.07
C ALA A 139 -34.69 27.26 -18.61
N LEU A 140 -35.50 27.73 -17.66
CA LEU A 140 -35.18 27.66 -16.24
C LEU A 140 -35.02 26.20 -15.78
N GLN A 141 -35.91 25.31 -16.20
CA GLN A 141 -35.81 23.88 -15.86
C GLN A 141 -34.52 23.27 -16.42
N THR A 142 -34.17 23.59 -17.67
CA THR A 142 -32.91 23.13 -18.28
C THR A 142 -31.69 23.61 -17.49
N GLU A 143 -31.65 24.88 -17.12
CA GLU A 143 -30.54 25.44 -16.33
C GLU A 143 -30.50 24.86 -14.90
N GLN A 144 -31.65 24.59 -14.28
CA GLN A 144 -31.70 23.90 -12.98
C GLN A 144 -31.12 22.48 -13.08
N SER A 145 -31.50 21.71 -14.10
CA SER A 145 -30.95 20.37 -14.33
C SER A 145 -29.44 20.43 -14.63
N ARG A 146 -29.00 21.42 -15.41
CA ARG A 146 -27.57 21.66 -15.69
C ARG A 146 -26.81 21.99 -14.42
N ASN A 147 -27.34 22.86 -13.57
CA ASN A 147 -26.71 23.25 -12.31
C ASN A 147 -26.62 22.06 -11.35
N ALA A 148 -27.68 21.24 -11.24
CA ALA A 148 -27.66 20.01 -10.46
C ALA A 148 -26.58 19.03 -10.96
N SER A 149 -26.47 18.83 -12.28
CA SER A 149 -25.45 17.97 -12.88
C SER A 149 -24.02 18.50 -12.65
N LEU A 150 -23.81 19.82 -12.75
CA LEU A 150 -22.53 20.44 -12.45
C LEU A 150 -22.15 20.28 -10.97
N ASN A 151 -23.08 20.51 -10.04
CA ASN A 151 -22.85 20.32 -8.61
C ASN A 151 -22.51 18.87 -8.27
N GLN A 152 -23.18 17.90 -8.91
CA GLN A 152 -22.84 16.49 -8.78
C GLN A 152 -21.41 16.22 -9.28
N SER A 153 -21.05 16.71 -10.47
CA SER A 153 -19.70 16.53 -11.02
C SER A 153 -18.62 17.15 -10.14
N VAL A 154 -18.87 18.35 -9.57
CA VAL A 154 -17.96 18.98 -8.60
C VAL A 154 -17.83 18.12 -7.34
N GLY A 155 -18.93 17.56 -6.82
CA GLY A 155 -18.90 16.64 -5.69
C GLY A 155 -18.06 15.38 -5.97
N GLU A 156 -18.27 14.76 -7.13
CA GLU A 156 -17.50 13.58 -7.57
C GLU A 156 -16.01 13.88 -7.76
N LEU A 157 -15.66 15.04 -8.31
CA LEU A 157 -14.27 15.48 -8.46
C LEU A 157 -13.62 15.75 -7.10
N ASN A 158 -14.34 16.37 -6.15
CA ASN A 158 -13.84 16.60 -4.80
C ASN A 158 -13.56 15.29 -4.05
N LEU A 159 -14.44 14.29 -4.19
CA LEU A 159 -14.20 12.96 -3.63
C LEU A 159 -12.95 12.32 -4.24
N ARG A 160 -12.81 12.35 -5.57
CA ARG A 160 -11.61 11.84 -6.25
C ARG A 160 -10.34 12.58 -5.82
N LEU A 161 -10.40 13.89 -5.60
CA LEU A 161 -9.27 14.67 -5.10
C LEU A 161 -8.89 14.23 -3.69
N ALA A 162 -9.87 14.09 -2.79
CA ALA A 162 -9.63 13.60 -1.43
C ALA A 162 -8.99 12.21 -1.41
N ASP A 163 -9.48 11.27 -2.22
CA ASP A 163 -8.89 9.93 -2.35
C ASP A 163 -7.44 9.98 -2.83
N ARG A 164 -7.12 10.90 -3.76
CA ARG A 164 -5.75 11.07 -4.27
C ARG A 164 -4.84 11.71 -3.24
N ASP A 165 -5.32 12.69 -2.48
CA ASP A 165 -4.56 13.30 -1.39
C ASP A 165 -4.24 12.26 -0.30
N GLU A 166 -5.17 11.37 0.04
CA GLU A 166 -4.94 10.28 0.99
C GLU A 166 -3.92 9.25 0.44
N GLN A 167 -4.02 8.91 -0.85
CA GLN A 167 -3.03 8.05 -1.50
C GLN A 167 -1.63 8.68 -1.50
N ILE A 168 -1.52 9.99 -1.78
CA ILE A 168 -0.25 10.72 -1.74
C ILE A 168 0.33 10.67 -0.34
N ARG A 169 -0.46 10.99 0.70
CA ARG A 169 -0.01 10.90 2.10
C ARG A 169 0.48 9.49 2.46
N SER A 170 -0.27 8.46 2.07
CA SER A 170 0.14 7.06 2.30
C SER A 170 1.46 6.72 1.62
N LEU A 171 1.71 7.24 0.40
CA LEU A 171 2.97 7.04 -0.29
C LEU A 171 4.11 7.83 0.36
N GLU A 172 3.87 9.05 0.80
CA GLU A 172 4.83 9.87 1.53
C GLU A 172 5.26 9.19 2.83
N ASP A 173 4.31 8.65 3.61
CA ASP A 173 4.60 7.90 4.84
C ASP A 173 5.45 6.65 4.55
N LYS A 174 5.10 5.89 3.50
CA LYS A 174 5.90 4.74 3.06
C LYS A 174 7.31 5.14 2.62
N HIS A 175 7.45 6.27 1.94
CA HIS A 175 8.74 6.81 1.55
C HIS A 175 9.56 7.26 2.75
N GLN A 176 8.93 7.88 3.74
CA GLN A 176 9.59 8.27 4.99
C GLN A 176 10.08 7.03 5.74
N HIS A 177 9.23 6.02 5.94
CA HIS A 177 9.64 4.75 6.56
C HIS A 177 10.77 4.05 5.81
N ALA A 178 10.76 4.07 4.47
CA ALA A 178 11.84 3.51 3.68
C ALA A 178 13.16 4.28 3.88
N ARG A 179 13.12 5.60 4.00
CA ARG A 179 14.29 6.44 4.32
C ARG A 179 14.81 6.12 5.72
N ASP A 180 13.94 6.13 6.73
CA ASP A 180 14.31 5.83 8.12
C ASP A 180 14.93 4.43 8.23
N ALA A 181 14.35 3.42 7.57
CA ALA A 181 14.91 2.06 7.53
C ALA A 181 16.31 2.01 6.88
N LEU A 182 16.54 2.77 5.81
CA LEU A 182 17.86 2.87 5.18
C LEU A 182 18.87 3.59 6.08
N GLU A 183 18.45 4.62 6.81
CA GLU A 183 19.29 5.30 7.79
C GLU A 183 19.68 4.38 8.93
N HIS A 184 18.73 3.63 9.49
CA HIS A 184 19.00 2.60 10.49
C HIS A 184 19.96 1.52 9.96
N TYR A 185 19.76 1.03 8.73
CA TYR A 185 20.68 0.06 8.13
C TYR A 185 22.10 0.63 7.95
N ARG A 186 22.23 1.88 7.48
CA ARG A 186 23.52 2.55 7.34
C ARG A 186 24.20 2.75 8.70
N ALA A 187 23.46 3.18 9.71
CA ALA A 187 23.95 3.34 11.07
C ALA A 187 24.42 2.00 11.65
N ALA A 188 23.61 0.94 11.54
CA ALA A 188 23.95 -0.40 12.00
C ALA A 188 25.19 -0.96 11.28
N SER A 189 25.29 -0.78 9.96
CA SER A 189 26.47 -1.22 9.18
C SER A 189 27.73 -0.45 9.59
N ARG A 190 27.60 0.85 9.89
CA ARG A 190 28.71 1.66 10.41
C ARG A 190 29.12 1.17 11.80
N GLU A 191 28.18 0.99 12.71
CA GLU A 191 28.44 0.50 14.06
C GLU A 191 29.11 -0.87 14.04
N GLN A 192 28.66 -1.79 13.18
CA GLN A 192 29.28 -3.10 13.00
C GLN A 192 30.76 -2.97 12.59
N ARG A 193 31.06 -2.12 11.60
CA ARG A 193 32.46 -1.88 11.18
C ARG A 193 33.30 -1.27 12.29
N GLU A 194 32.74 -0.32 13.05
CA GLU A 194 33.43 0.29 14.19
C GLU A 194 33.68 -0.74 15.31
N GLN A 195 32.74 -1.65 15.58
CA GLN A 195 32.93 -2.74 16.54
C GLN A 195 34.01 -3.73 16.08
N ASP A 196 33.98 -4.14 14.81
CA ASP A 196 34.99 -5.05 14.25
C ASP A 196 36.38 -4.40 14.23
N GLN A 197 36.47 -3.11 13.90
CA GLN A 197 37.71 -2.35 13.99
C GLN A 197 38.26 -2.34 15.42
N ARG A 198 37.42 -2.05 16.43
CA ARG A 198 37.83 -2.09 17.85
C ARG A 198 38.32 -3.48 18.27
N ARG A 199 37.66 -4.54 17.81
CA ARG A 199 38.08 -5.94 18.07
C ARG A 199 39.44 -6.23 17.45
N HIS A 200 39.66 -5.83 16.20
CA HIS A 200 40.94 -6.01 15.53
C HIS A 200 42.06 -5.19 16.18
N GLU A 201 41.80 -3.93 16.55
CA GLU A 201 42.75 -3.10 17.29
C GLU A 201 43.14 -3.74 18.63
N ALA A 202 42.18 -4.30 19.38
CA ALA A 202 42.45 -5.03 20.61
C ALA A 202 43.32 -6.29 20.38
N GLN A 203 43.02 -7.09 19.35
CA GLN A 203 43.83 -8.26 18.98
C GLN A 203 45.25 -7.88 18.59
N VAL A 204 45.43 -6.80 17.80
CA VAL A 204 46.75 -6.29 17.43
C VAL A 204 47.53 -5.86 18.66
N GLN A 205 46.90 -5.14 19.59
CA GLN A 205 47.53 -4.75 20.85
C GLN A 205 47.93 -5.96 21.69
N GLN A 206 47.08 -6.99 21.78
CA GLN A 206 47.39 -8.24 22.49
C GLN A 206 48.62 -8.92 21.88
N VAL A 207 48.63 -9.14 20.56
CA VAL A 207 49.77 -9.76 19.87
C VAL A 207 51.04 -8.93 20.04
N GLN A 208 50.95 -7.60 19.99
CA GLN A 208 52.11 -6.73 20.26
C GLN A 208 52.65 -6.90 21.69
N MET A 209 51.78 -7.06 22.69
CA MET A 209 52.20 -7.35 24.06
C MET A 209 52.87 -8.74 24.17
N GLU A 210 52.29 -9.77 23.55
CA GLU A 210 52.87 -11.11 23.50
C GLU A 210 54.24 -11.11 22.81
N VAL A 211 54.40 -10.40 21.69
CA VAL A 211 55.70 -10.23 21.01
C VAL A 211 56.72 -9.57 21.94
N ARG A 212 56.35 -8.50 22.65
CA ARG A 212 57.26 -7.85 23.61
C ARG A 212 57.64 -8.80 24.76
N GLN A 213 56.69 -9.58 25.27
CA GLN A 213 56.94 -10.57 26.33
C GLN A 213 57.87 -11.70 25.85
N LEU A 214 57.67 -12.20 24.63
CA LEU A 214 58.53 -13.21 24.01
C LEU A 214 59.93 -12.67 23.75
N GLN A 215 60.06 -11.42 23.27
CA GLN A 215 61.35 -10.75 23.10
C GLN A 215 62.07 -10.62 24.45
N GLN A 216 61.38 -10.20 25.52
CA GLN A 216 61.96 -10.11 26.86
C GLN A 216 62.41 -11.50 27.36
N THR A 217 61.59 -12.53 27.17
CA THR A 217 61.93 -13.92 27.53
C THR A 217 63.14 -14.41 26.73
N LEU A 218 63.22 -14.08 25.44
CA LEU A 218 64.35 -14.43 24.57
C LEU A 218 65.64 -13.78 25.06
N ILE A 219 65.62 -12.51 25.45
CA ILE A 219 66.78 -11.80 26.02
C ILE A 219 67.26 -12.54 27.29
N VAL A 220 66.35 -12.88 28.21
CA VAL A 220 66.70 -13.64 29.42
C VAL A 220 67.32 -15.00 29.07
N LYS A 221 66.76 -15.72 28.09
CA LYS A 221 67.30 -17.01 27.64
C LYS A 221 68.66 -16.88 26.96
N GLN A 222 68.90 -15.80 26.22
CA GLN A 222 70.22 -15.50 25.64
C GLN A 222 71.25 -15.20 26.74
N ASP A 223 70.87 -14.45 27.78
CA ASP A 223 71.72 -14.21 28.94
C ASP A 223 72.04 -15.50 29.72
N GLU A 224 71.07 -16.40 29.90
CA GLU A 224 71.29 -17.73 30.48
C GLU A 224 72.24 -18.57 29.61
N LEU A 225 72.03 -18.62 28.30
CA LEU A 225 72.90 -19.35 27.37
C LEU A 225 74.34 -18.81 27.38
N THR A 226 74.53 -17.49 27.41
CA THR A 226 75.86 -16.91 27.49
C THR A 226 76.55 -17.20 28.82
N ARG A 227 75.81 -17.22 29.94
CA ARG A 227 76.34 -17.66 31.25
C ARG A 227 76.76 -19.13 31.21
N LEU A 228 75.89 -20.02 30.73
CA LEU A 228 76.21 -21.45 30.60
C LEU A 228 77.39 -21.70 29.66
N ASN A 229 77.52 -20.95 28.56
CA ASN A 229 78.69 -21.05 27.68
C ASN A 229 79.98 -20.65 28.39
N ARG A 230 79.97 -19.56 29.17
CA ARG A 230 81.14 -19.16 29.99
C ARG A 230 81.48 -20.21 31.04
N ASP A 231 80.49 -20.79 31.70
CA ASP A 231 80.72 -21.84 32.69
C ASP A 231 81.22 -23.13 32.03
N ASN A 232 80.72 -23.50 30.85
CA ASN A 232 81.25 -24.60 30.05
C ASN A 232 82.71 -24.34 29.64
N GLU A 233 83.05 -23.14 29.19
CA GLU A 233 84.44 -22.76 28.88
C GLU A 233 85.34 -22.88 30.11
N ARG A 234 84.88 -22.42 31.29
CA ARG A 234 85.60 -22.58 32.57
C ARG A 234 85.82 -24.05 32.91
N LEU A 235 84.76 -24.86 32.88
CA LEU A 235 84.84 -26.29 33.15
C LEU A 235 85.76 -27.02 32.16
N LEU A 236 85.78 -26.62 30.88
CA LEU A 236 86.72 -27.16 29.89
C LEU A 236 88.18 -26.81 30.23
N VAL A 237 88.44 -25.59 30.70
CA VAL A 237 89.78 -25.19 31.15
C VAL A 237 90.18 -25.98 32.40
N GLU A 238 89.31 -26.09 33.39
CA GLU A 238 89.53 -26.89 34.61
C GLU A 238 89.78 -28.37 34.26
N ALA A 239 88.98 -28.95 33.35
CA ALA A 239 89.16 -30.32 32.89
C ALA A 239 90.50 -30.52 32.17
N ARG A 240 90.92 -29.56 31.33
CA ARG A 240 92.24 -29.59 30.68
C ARG A 240 93.38 -29.47 31.70
N GLN A 241 93.23 -28.61 32.71
CA GLN A 241 94.20 -28.47 33.78
C GLN A 241 94.29 -29.77 34.60
N ALA A 242 93.17 -30.30 35.07
CA ALA A 242 93.11 -31.57 35.78
C ALA A 242 93.68 -32.73 34.95
N GLN A 243 93.46 -32.73 33.62
CA GLN A 243 94.07 -33.70 32.72
C GLN A 243 95.59 -33.56 32.66
N ARG A 244 96.13 -32.33 32.60
CA ARG A 244 97.57 -32.07 32.64
C ARG A 244 98.18 -32.47 33.98
N GLU A 245 97.52 -32.12 35.08
CA GLU A 245 97.93 -32.54 36.43
C GLU A 245 97.93 -34.07 36.54
N ARG A 246 96.90 -34.74 36.02
CA ARG A 246 96.84 -36.20 35.96
C ARG A 246 97.97 -36.80 35.11
N GLN A 247 98.27 -36.21 33.96
CA GLN A 247 99.41 -36.62 33.12
C GLN A 247 100.73 -36.42 33.86
N GLY A 248 100.96 -35.27 34.49
CA GLY A 248 102.17 -35.02 35.28
C GLY A 248 102.32 -36.00 36.45
N LEU A 249 101.24 -36.31 37.16
CA LEU A 249 101.25 -37.35 38.20
C LEU A 249 101.49 -38.75 37.62
N GLN A 250 100.99 -39.06 36.42
CA GLN A 250 101.29 -40.30 35.71
C GLN A 250 102.77 -40.39 35.34
N ASP A 251 103.35 -39.32 34.79
CA ASP A 251 104.78 -39.25 34.43
C ASP A 251 105.67 -39.41 35.67
N VAL A 252 105.35 -38.73 36.79
CA VAL A 252 106.07 -38.89 38.05
C VAL A 252 105.93 -40.33 38.57
N ARG A 253 104.75 -40.93 38.48
CA ARG A 253 104.53 -42.33 38.87
C ARG A 253 105.34 -43.28 37.99
N GLU A 254 105.44 -43.03 36.70
CA GLU A 254 106.26 -43.80 35.77
C GLU A 254 107.75 -43.64 36.06
N GLN A 255 108.23 -42.42 36.33
CA GLN A 255 109.60 -42.15 36.77
C GLN A 255 109.91 -42.87 38.07
N GLN A 256 109.06 -42.76 39.09
CA GLN A 256 109.21 -43.49 40.35
C GLN A 256 109.18 -45.00 40.14
N ALA A 257 108.34 -45.52 39.24
CA ALA A 257 108.32 -46.95 38.91
C ALA A 257 109.63 -47.39 38.23
N LEU A 258 110.21 -46.55 37.35
CA LEU A 258 111.52 -46.76 36.76
C LEU A 258 112.63 -46.70 37.80
N GLU A 259 112.63 -45.69 38.68
CA GLU A 259 113.58 -45.56 39.78
C GLU A 259 113.52 -46.78 40.71
N VAL A 260 112.32 -47.19 41.16
CA VAL A 260 112.11 -48.41 41.95
C VAL A 260 112.62 -49.64 41.19
N ARG A 261 112.42 -49.71 39.87
CA ARG A 261 112.94 -50.80 39.04
C ARG A 261 114.47 -50.78 38.93
N THR A 262 115.09 -49.61 38.85
CA THR A 262 116.56 -49.49 38.84
C THR A 262 117.15 -49.79 40.21
N LEU A 263 116.55 -49.31 41.29
CA LEU A 263 116.95 -49.62 42.66
C LEU A 263 116.76 -51.10 42.97
N SER A 264 115.67 -51.72 42.52
CA SER A 264 115.47 -53.16 42.68
C SER A 264 116.45 -53.96 41.84
N ALA A 265 116.80 -53.52 40.62
CA ALA A 265 117.86 -54.12 39.82
C ALA A 265 119.25 -53.98 40.49
N ASN A 266 119.58 -52.80 41.02
CA ASN A 266 120.80 -52.56 41.77
C ASN A 266 120.85 -53.41 43.05
N LEU A 267 119.72 -53.53 43.76
CA LEU A 267 119.60 -54.39 44.93
C LEU A 267 119.80 -55.86 44.53
N ALA A 268 119.15 -56.33 43.47
CA ALA A 268 119.33 -57.68 42.94
C ALA A 268 120.79 -57.93 42.51
N GLN A 269 121.46 -56.95 41.91
CA GLN A 269 122.88 -57.01 41.57
C GLN A 269 123.77 -57.07 42.82
N SER A 270 123.47 -56.27 43.85
CA SER A 270 124.21 -56.29 45.13
C SER A 270 123.99 -57.59 45.90
N LEU A 271 122.76 -58.15 45.86
CA LEU A 271 122.43 -59.44 46.44
C LEU A 271 123.11 -60.57 45.66
N GLY A 272 123.12 -60.52 44.33
CA GLY A 272 123.86 -61.45 43.49
C GLY A 272 125.36 -61.38 43.74
N ALA A 273 125.94 -60.19 43.87
CA ALA A 273 127.34 -60.01 44.27
C ALA A 273 127.60 -60.56 45.68
N ARG A 274 126.66 -60.41 46.60
CA ARG A 274 126.74 -61.00 47.95
C ARG A 274 126.62 -62.53 47.93
N GLU A 275 125.74 -63.09 47.11
CA GLU A 275 125.62 -64.53 46.91
C GLU A 275 126.88 -65.11 46.27
N GLU A 276 127.48 -64.43 45.28
CA GLU A 276 128.75 -64.83 44.69
C GLU A 276 129.88 -64.79 45.74
N LEU A 277 129.93 -63.75 46.58
CA LEU A 277 130.87 -63.68 47.72
C LEU A 277 130.61 -64.78 48.76
N LEU A 278 129.35 -65.13 49.03
CA LEU A 278 129.01 -66.23 49.92
C LEU A 278 129.40 -67.58 49.30
N ARG A 279 129.24 -67.74 47.99
CA ARG A 279 129.66 -68.93 47.25
C ARG A 279 131.19 -69.06 47.22
N GLN A 280 131.91 -67.95 47.07
CA GLN A 280 133.36 -67.90 47.25
C GLN A 280 133.76 -68.26 48.68
N ASN A 281 133.06 -67.74 49.70
CA ASN A 281 133.30 -68.12 51.10
C ASN A 281 132.96 -69.59 51.39
N GLN A 282 131.91 -70.15 50.80
CA GLN A 282 131.59 -71.57 50.90
C GLN A 282 132.64 -72.43 50.19
N GLY A 283 133.10 -72.03 49.01
CA GLY A 283 134.21 -72.71 48.32
C GLY A 283 135.52 -72.65 49.11
N LEU A 284 135.79 -71.54 49.79
CA LEU A 284 136.90 -71.42 50.75
C LEU A 284 136.67 -72.30 51.99
N ALA A 285 135.44 -72.37 52.51
CA ALA A 285 135.09 -73.24 53.64
C ALA A 285 135.18 -74.73 53.29
N GLU A 286 134.81 -75.14 52.08
CA GLU A 286 135.00 -76.49 51.56
C GLU A 286 136.48 -76.81 51.35
N HIS A 287 137.28 -75.85 50.89
CA HIS A 287 138.75 -75.98 50.87
C HIS A 287 139.34 -76.17 52.28
N VAL A 288 138.90 -75.38 53.26
CA VAL A 288 139.33 -75.50 54.65
C VAL A 288 138.87 -76.83 55.26
N ALA A 289 137.63 -77.26 54.99
CA ALA A 289 137.10 -78.55 55.44
C ALA A 289 137.90 -79.73 54.86
N GLY A 290 138.29 -79.65 53.58
CA GLY A 290 139.19 -80.61 52.94
C GLY A 290 140.57 -80.66 53.60
N VAL A 291 141.15 -79.51 53.95
CA VAL A 291 142.43 -79.44 54.65
C VAL A 291 142.33 -79.97 56.09
N THR A 292 141.22 -79.75 56.80
CA THR A 292 141.01 -80.29 58.15
C THR A 292 140.81 -81.80 58.16
N LEU A 293 140.19 -82.39 57.13
CA LEU A 293 139.99 -83.83 57.04
C LEU A 293 141.32 -84.57 56.82
N VAL A 294 142.20 -83.99 55.99
CA VAL A 294 143.60 -84.46 55.84
C VAL A 294 144.37 -84.33 57.16
N LEU A 295 144.12 -83.27 57.94
CA LEU A 295 144.73 -83.07 59.26
C LEU A 295 144.23 -84.08 60.30
N GLU A 296 142.94 -84.42 60.31
CA GLU A 296 142.36 -85.44 61.20
C GLU A 296 142.87 -86.86 60.87
N GLU A 297 143.04 -87.19 59.59
CA GLU A 297 143.65 -88.45 59.16
C GLU A 297 145.12 -88.56 59.62
N THR A 298 145.89 -87.46 59.56
CA THR A 298 147.27 -87.44 60.08
C THR A 298 147.34 -87.52 61.62
N GLN A 299 146.38 -86.95 62.35
CA GLN A 299 146.32 -87.03 63.81
C GLN A 299 145.92 -88.42 64.32
N GLN A 300 145.05 -89.15 63.61
CA GLN A 300 144.70 -90.53 63.97
C GLN A 300 145.87 -91.51 63.76
N ALA A 301 146.68 -91.30 62.72
CA ALA A 301 147.90 -92.08 62.49
C ALA A 301 148.95 -91.87 63.61
N LEU A 302 149.04 -90.64 64.17
CA LEU A 302 149.97 -90.32 65.25
C LEU A 302 149.57 -90.90 66.62
N ARG A 303 148.26 -91.02 66.90
CA ARG A 303 147.75 -91.61 68.16
C ARG A 303 147.99 -93.11 68.27
N LEU A 304 147.94 -93.85 67.16
CA LEU A 304 148.23 -95.29 67.14
C LEU A 304 149.72 -95.59 67.39
N ALA A 305 150.62 -94.69 67.01
CA ALA A 305 152.07 -94.83 67.25
C ALA A 305 152.48 -94.55 68.70
N LEU A 306 151.75 -93.67 69.42
CA LEU A 306 152.05 -93.33 70.82
C LEU A 306 151.56 -94.39 71.84
N ALA A 307 150.53 -95.17 71.53
CA ALA A 307 150.06 -96.24 72.40
C ALA A 307 150.96 -97.49 72.42
N GLN A 308 151.83 -97.68 71.42
CA GLN A 308 152.73 -98.84 71.34
C GLN A 308 154.07 -98.65 72.11
N LEU A 309 154.35 -97.44 72.61
CA LEU A 309 155.61 -97.11 73.30
C LEU A 309 155.50 -97.00 74.83
N GLN A 310 154.32 -97.24 75.42
CA GLN A 310 154.06 -97.08 76.86
C GLN A 310 154.05 -98.38 77.69
N GLU A 311 154.49 -99.52 77.14
CA GLU A 311 154.42 -100.81 77.86
C GLU A 311 155.71 -101.28 78.56
N GLN A 312 156.81 -100.51 78.60
CA GLN A 312 158.04 -100.96 79.30
C GLN A 312 158.84 -99.84 79.99
N ALA A 313 158.70 -99.75 81.33
CA ALA A 313 159.69 -99.34 82.37
C ALA A 313 159.31 -98.18 83.34
N GLU A 314 159.35 -98.48 84.64
CA GLU A 314 159.31 -97.62 85.85
C GLU A 314 160.19 -98.29 86.95
N PRO A 315 160.57 -97.70 88.12
CA PRO A 315 160.37 -96.31 88.62
C PRO A 315 161.65 -95.65 89.25
N VAL A 316 161.69 -94.31 89.42
CA VAL A 316 162.37 -93.53 90.52
C VAL A 316 161.90 -92.05 90.50
N GLN A 317 161.68 -91.49 91.71
CA GLN A 317 161.26 -90.12 92.10
C GLN A 317 162.46 -89.14 92.31
N PRO A 318 162.37 -87.94 92.96
CA PRO A 318 161.56 -86.72 92.74
C PRO A 318 162.37 -85.38 92.85
N SER A 319 161.66 -84.24 92.64
CA SER A 319 161.69 -82.97 93.42
C SER A 319 162.13 -81.64 92.75
N LEU A 320 161.38 -80.58 93.14
CA LEU A 320 161.50 -79.11 92.94
C LEU A 320 160.85 -78.54 91.65
N SER A 321 159.57 -78.11 91.62
CA SER A 321 158.87 -76.92 92.18
C SER A 321 158.96 -75.64 91.30
N PRO A 322 157.86 -74.86 91.13
CA PRO A 322 157.31 -74.61 89.79
C PRO A 322 156.84 -73.17 89.46
N ILE A 323 156.34 -73.02 88.22
CA ILE A 323 155.43 -72.01 87.64
C ILE A 323 156.10 -70.84 86.91
N ASP A 324 156.39 -71.05 85.62
CA ASP A 324 156.08 -70.16 84.49
C ASP A 324 156.58 -70.83 83.19
N PHE A 325 155.88 -70.70 82.06
CA PHE A 325 156.49 -70.81 80.72
C PHE A 325 155.58 -70.19 79.66
N SER A 326 155.88 -68.93 79.39
CA SER A 326 155.88 -68.31 78.07
C SER A 326 156.62 -69.17 77.05
N GLU A 327 156.23 -69.09 75.77
CA GLU A 327 157.11 -68.57 74.72
C GLU A 327 156.33 -68.32 73.40
N PRO A 328 156.85 -67.44 72.54
CA PRO A 328 156.17 -66.74 71.44
C PRO A 328 156.79 -67.26 70.10
N PRO A 329 157.15 -66.49 69.05
CA PRO A 329 156.81 -65.13 68.63
C PRO A 329 156.53 -64.96 67.11
N ASP A 330 156.27 -63.69 66.77
CA ASP A 330 156.63 -62.96 65.54
C ASP A 330 155.73 -62.96 64.29
N LEU A 331 155.31 -61.70 64.00
CA LEU A 331 154.89 -61.03 62.74
C LEU A 331 153.40 -60.94 62.39
#